data_AF-A0A2C9KHY1-F1
#
_entry.id   AF-A0A2C9KHY1-F1
#
_cell.length_a   1.000
_cell.length_b   1.000
_cell.length_c   1.000
_cell.angle_alpha   90.00
_cell.angle_beta   90.00
_cell.angle_gamma   90.00
#
_symmetry.space_group_name_H-M   'P 1'
#
loop_
_entity.id
_entity.type
_entity.pdbx_description
1 polymer ?
#
loop_
_entity_poly.entity_id
_entity_poly.type
_entity_poly.pdbx_seq_one_letter_code
_entity_poly.pdbx_strand_id
1 'polypeptide(L)'
;MENPNETRLTQKSCAHTAVDRKYNVFWSVEFPPRLVTEYVLYDRTEADHLNGFTLTAFPKTDRSLTFKDTVKKSKIYRILDPRKNVVSNVTITRASVLNICEVEVYGECPTGTWGLACTNCSQDCPNECHVENGRCVKLCLGFTNPPSCDQRM
;
A
#
# COMPACT_ATOMS: atom_id res chain seq x y z
N MET A 1 -21.05 -21.31 -17.70
CA MET A 1 -20.46 -21.53 -16.36
C MET A 1 -19.14 -20.78 -16.36
N GLU A 2 -19.15 -19.54 -15.88
CA GLU A 2 -17.95 -18.70 -15.74
C GLU A 2 -17.32 -18.92 -14.37
N ASN A 3 -15.99 -18.95 -14.34
CA ASN A 3 -15.20 -19.22 -13.16
C ASN A 3 -15.00 -17.91 -12.36
N PRO A 4 -15.29 -17.83 -11.05
CA PRO A 4 -15.41 -16.54 -10.35
C PRO A 4 -14.08 -15.82 -9.99
N ASN A 5 -12.93 -16.35 -10.38
CA ASN A 5 -11.63 -15.98 -9.79
C ASN A 5 -10.62 -15.32 -10.74
N GLU A 6 -11.07 -14.70 -11.84
CA GLU A 6 -10.18 -13.93 -12.69
C GLU A 6 -10.79 -12.55 -12.96
N THR A 7 -10.45 -11.57 -12.11
CA THR A 7 -10.76 -10.16 -12.34
C THR A 7 -10.08 -9.72 -13.62
N ARG A 8 -10.82 -9.81 -14.73
CA ARG A 8 -10.38 -9.42 -16.07
C ARG A 8 -10.16 -7.91 -16.07
N LEU A 9 -8.93 -7.46 -15.82
CA LEU A 9 -8.51 -6.07 -16.06
C LEU A 9 -8.72 -5.79 -17.55
N THR A 10 -9.85 -5.17 -17.90
CA THR A 10 -10.13 -4.78 -19.29
C THR A 10 -9.14 -3.69 -19.69
N GLN A 11 -8.62 -3.73 -20.92
CA GLN A 11 -7.63 -2.79 -21.46
C GLN A 11 -7.93 -1.29 -21.26
N LYS A 12 -9.18 -0.92 -20.93
CA LYS A 12 -9.61 0.46 -20.68
C LYS A 12 -9.22 1.00 -19.30
N SER A 13 -8.72 0.18 -18.37
CA SER A 13 -8.34 0.65 -17.03
C SER A 13 -6.87 1.07 -16.89
N CYS A 14 -6.05 0.90 -17.93
CA CYS A 14 -4.61 1.11 -17.83
C CYS A 14 -4.20 2.57 -18.05
N ALA A 15 -3.26 3.05 -17.23
CA ALA A 15 -2.58 4.32 -17.42
C ALA A 15 -1.47 4.19 -18.48
N HIS A 16 -1.30 5.24 -19.28
CA HIS A 16 -0.29 5.35 -20.33
C HIS A 16 0.27 6.78 -20.35
N THR A 17 1.58 6.95 -20.23
CA THR A 17 2.21 8.28 -20.34
C THR A 17 2.49 8.64 -21.80
N ALA A 18 2.65 9.93 -22.10
CA ALA A 18 3.20 10.31 -23.40
C ALA A 18 4.63 9.73 -23.57
N VAL A 19 5.04 9.49 -24.82
CA VAL A 19 6.41 9.06 -25.12
C VAL A 19 7.36 10.25 -24.95
N ASP A 20 8.29 10.16 -24.01
CA ASP A 20 9.32 11.18 -23.79
C ASP A 20 10.72 10.56 -23.77
N ARG A 21 11.47 10.73 -24.87
CA ARG A 21 12.82 10.15 -25.01
C ARG A 21 13.91 10.93 -24.24
N LYS A 22 13.57 12.08 -23.64
CA LYS A 22 14.52 12.97 -22.97
C LYS A 22 14.43 12.88 -21.45
N TYR A 23 13.25 12.60 -20.90
CA TYR A 23 13.01 12.54 -19.46
C TYR A 23 12.42 11.20 -19.02
N ASN A 24 12.61 10.88 -17.73
CA ASN A 24 11.90 9.76 -17.12
C ASN A 24 10.44 10.15 -16.92
N VAL A 25 9.54 9.29 -17.37
CA VAL A 25 8.11 9.41 -17.12
C VAL A 25 7.76 8.72 -15.79
N PHE A 26 6.67 9.16 -15.17
CA PHE A 26 6.28 8.65 -13.85
C PHE A 26 4.77 8.54 -13.68
N TRP A 27 4.39 7.70 -12.71
CA TRP A 27 3.07 7.63 -12.11
C TRP A 27 3.23 7.65 -10.60
N SER A 28 2.31 8.29 -9.87
CA SER A 28 2.38 8.39 -8.41
C SER A 28 1.00 8.34 -7.77
N VAL A 29 0.96 7.82 -6.54
CA VAL A 29 -0.22 7.85 -5.68
C VAL A 29 0.14 8.30 -4.27
N GLU A 30 -0.75 9.07 -3.67
CA GLU A 30 -0.69 9.48 -2.27
C GLU A 30 -1.85 8.86 -1.49
N PHE A 31 -1.56 8.45 -0.26
CA PHE A 31 -2.52 7.80 0.63
C PHE A 31 -2.19 8.10 2.10
N PRO A 32 -3.14 7.95 3.04
CA PRO A 32 -2.85 8.12 4.46
C PRO A 32 -1.70 7.21 4.89
N PRO A 33 -0.75 7.65 5.73
CA PRO A 33 0.45 6.89 6.07
C PRO A 33 0.15 5.45 6.51
N ARG A 34 0.82 4.46 5.91
CA ARG A 34 0.68 3.02 6.21
C ARG A 34 2.00 2.37 6.51
N LEU A 35 1.97 1.36 7.38
CA LEU A 35 3.03 0.36 7.50
C LEU A 35 2.93 -0.59 6.29
N VAL A 36 3.59 -0.23 5.19
CA VAL A 36 3.47 -0.96 3.91
C VAL A 36 4.30 -2.23 3.93
N THR A 37 3.71 -3.35 3.50
CA THR A 37 4.34 -4.67 3.47
C THR A 37 4.54 -5.20 2.06
N GLU A 38 3.70 -4.82 1.10
CA GLU A 38 3.74 -5.34 -0.26
C GLU A 38 3.27 -4.28 -1.28
N TYR A 39 3.92 -4.28 -2.44
CA TYR A 39 3.49 -3.55 -3.63
C TYR A 39 3.24 -4.57 -4.74
N VAL A 40 2.11 -4.44 -5.45
CA VAL A 40 1.78 -5.28 -6.60
C VAL A 40 1.49 -4.41 -7.81
N LEU A 41 2.25 -4.62 -8.88
CA LEU A 41 2.10 -3.87 -10.14
C LEU A 41 1.62 -4.81 -11.24
N TYR A 42 0.57 -4.40 -11.95
CA TYR A 42 0.00 -5.15 -13.07
C TYR A 42 0.38 -4.51 -14.41
N ASP A 43 1.05 -5.28 -15.25
CA ASP A 43 1.48 -4.88 -16.59
C ASP A 43 0.32 -4.92 -17.60
N ARG A 44 0.47 -4.20 -18.71
CA ARG A 44 -0.43 -4.26 -19.87
C ARG A 44 -0.16 -5.51 -20.70
N THR A 45 -1.22 -6.20 -21.12
CA THR A 45 -1.08 -7.54 -21.74
C THR A 45 -0.58 -7.56 -23.19
N GLU A 46 -0.62 -6.44 -23.93
CA GLU A 46 -0.46 -6.47 -25.40
C GLU A 46 0.66 -5.60 -26.00
N ALA A 47 1.16 -4.55 -25.32
CA ALA A 47 2.21 -3.67 -25.87
C ALA A 47 2.97 -2.89 -24.79
N ASP A 48 4.29 -2.76 -24.97
CA ASP A 48 5.25 -2.07 -24.10
C ASP A 48 5.14 -2.44 -22.61
N HIS A 49 5.65 -3.63 -22.30
CA HIS A 49 5.72 -4.20 -20.95
C HIS A 49 6.35 -3.24 -19.93
N LEU A 50 5.83 -3.26 -18.71
CA LEU A 50 6.39 -2.63 -17.53
C LEU A 50 7.72 -3.29 -17.12
N ASN A 51 8.80 -3.00 -17.84
CA ASN A 51 10.14 -3.49 -17.50
C ASN A 51 11.15 -2.35 -17.34
N GLY A 52 12.18 -2.57 -16.51
CA GLY A 52 13.20 -1.57 -16.22
C GLY A 52 12.66 -0.34 -15.49
N PHE A 53 11.54 -0.49 -14.78
CA PHE A 53 10.98 0.56 -13.95
C PHE A 53 11.75 0.68 -12.63
N THR A 54 11.57 1.81 -11.96
CA THR A 54 12.00 2.02 -10.58
C THR A 54 10.79 2.43 -9.75
N LEU A 55 10.46 1.63 -8.73
CA LEU A 55 9.49 1.96 -7.70
C LEU A 55 10.22 2.64 -6.55
N THR A 56 9.74 3.83 -6.18
CA THR A 56 10.24 4.60 -5.04
C THR A 56 9.10 4.83 -4.07
N ALA A 57 9.24 4.31 -2.86
CA ALA A 57 8.36 4.63 -1.74
C ALA A 57 9.03 5.71 -0.88
N PHE A 58 8.26 6.73 -0.51
CA PHE A 58 8.72 7.85 0.30
C PHE A 58 8.17 7.69 1.72
N PRO A 59 8.93 7.08 2.65
CA PRO A 59 8.57 7.08 4.04
C PRO A 59 8.69 8.47 4.65
N LYS A 60 8.11 8.67 5.84
CA LYS A 60 8.34 9.89 6.64
C LYS A 60 9.80 10.08 7.10
N THR A 61 10.64 9.06 6.94
CA THR A 61 12.08 9.12 7.20
C THR A 61 12.81 9.67 5.97
N ASP A 62 13.92 10.39 6.15
CA ASP A 62 14.67 11.03 5.05
C ASP A 62 15.25 10.07 3.98
N ARG A 63 15.04 8.75 4.12
CA ARG A 63 15.55 7.75 3.19
C ARG A 63 14.42 7.06 2.45
N SER A 64 14.29 7.37 1.15
CA SER A 64 13.40 6.65 0.26
C SER A 64 13.81 5.17 0.10
N LEU A 65 12.81 4.32 -0.01
CA LEU A 65 12.99 2.92 -0.41
C LEU A 65 12.89 2.85 -1.93
N THR A 66 13.87 2.23 -2.57
CA THR A 66 13.90 2.12 -4.04
C THR A 66 14.05 0.67 -4.45
N PHE A 67 13.12 0.20 -5.26
CA PHE A 67 13.21 -1.06 -5.98
C PHE A 67 13.45 -0.78 -7.46
N LYS A 68 14.52 -1.33 -8.02
CA LYS A 68 14.82 -1.26 -9.45
C LYS A 68 14.53 -2.61 -10.07
N ASP A 69 13.67 -2.63 -11.08
CA ASP A 69 13.39 -3.84 -11.81
C ASP A 69 14.63 -4.32 -12.57
N THR A 70 15.05 -5.55 -12.26
CA THR A 70 16.09 -6.27 -12.97
C THR A 70 15.56 -7.54 -13.63
N VAL A 71 14.25 -7.79 -13.51
CA VAL A 71 13.60 -9.04 -13.89
C VAL A 71 13.28 -9.03 -15.39
N LYS A 72 13.27 -10.22 -16.01
CA LYS A 72 12.68 -10.40 -17.34
C LYS A 72 11.17 -10.09 -17.28
N LYS A 73 10.60 -9.64 -18.41
CA LYS A 73 9.18 -9.30 -18.60
C LYS A 73 8.24 -10.20 -17.77
N SER A 74 7.47 -9.60 -16.85
CA SER A 74 6.42 -10.26 -16.07
C SER A 74 5.10 -9.54 -16.25
N LYS A 75 3.98 -10.26 -16.11
CA LYS A 75 2.64 -9.64 -16.08
C LYS A 75 2.31 -9.02 -14.72
N ILE A 76 2.92 -9.54 -13.65
CA ILE A 76 2.67 -9.13 -12.27
C ILE A 76 4.02 -9.02 -11.57
N TYR A 77 4.27 -7.88 -10.94
CA TYR A 77 5.44 -7.63 -10.12
C TYR A 77 5.02 -7.54 -8.65
N ARG A 78 5.52 -8.44 -7.81
CA ARG A 78 5.29 -8.44 -6.36
C ARG A 78 6.58 -8.05 -5.65
N ILE A 79 6.52 -6.96 -4.88
CA ILE A 79 7.67 -6.39 -4.18
C ILE A 79 7.34 -6.37 -2.69
N LEU A 80 8.12 -7.08 -1.89
CA LEU A 80 7.94 -7.14 -0.43
C LEU A 80 8.77 -6.05 0.25
N ASP A 81 8.18 -5.36 1.23
CA ASP A 81 8.89 -4.46 2.16
C ASP A 81 8.97 -5.10 3.55
N PRO A 82 10.05 -5.85 3.85
CA PRO A 82 10.18 -6.53 5.13
C PRO A 82 10.38 -5.58 6.30
N ARG A 83 10.71 -4.30 6.04
CA ARG A 83 10.94 -3.30 7.09
C ARG A 83 9.65 -2.65 7.56
N LYS A 84 8.55 -2.83 6.83
CA LYS A 84 7.24 -2.25 7.14
C LYS A 84 7.31 -0.73 7.34
N ASN A 85 7.95 -0.02 6.41
CA ASN A 85 8.15 1.42 6.57
C ASN A 85 6.80 2.15 6.55
N VAL A 86 6.71 3.26 7.30
CA VAL A 86 5.55 4.16 7.24
C VAL A 86 5.64 5.00 5.97
N VAL A 87 4.87 4.64 4.94
CA VAL A 87 4.85 5.24 3.60
C VAL A 87 3.50 5.91 3.35
N SER A 88 3.52 7.06 2.67
CA SER A 88 2.30 7.78 2.24
C SER A 88 2.30 8.17 0.76
N ASN A 89 3.42 7.96 0.07
CA ASN A 89 3.55 8.22 -1.36
C ASN A 89 4.39 7.11 -2.02
N VAL A 90 3.91 6.64 -3.16
CA VAL A 90 4.63 5.71 -4.03
C VAL A 90 4.70 6.33 -5.42
N THR A 91 5.90 6.30 -6.01
CA THR A 91 6.15 6.73 -7.38
C THR A 91 6.79 5.61 -8.17
N ILE A 92 6.33 5.40 -9.40
CA ILE A 92 6.89 4.44 -10.34
C ILE A 92 7.42 5.24 -11.53
N THR A 93 8.69 5.05 -11.85
CA THR A 93 9.39 5.76 -12.92
C THR A 93 9.92 4.79 -13.96
N ARG A 94 9.96 5.23 -15.23
CA ARG A 94 10.54 4.44 -16.33
C ARG A 94 11.08 5.37 -17.41
N ALA A 95 12.02 4.87 -18.20
CA ALA A 95 12.51 5.58 -19.38
C ALA A 95 11.46 5.53 -20.52
N SER A 96 11.28 6.66 -21.21
CA SER A 96 10.44 6.79 -22.42
C SER A 96 8.93 6.71 -22.23
N VAL A 97 8.39 5.58 -21.78
CA VAL A 97 6.94 5.34 -21.68
C VAL A 97 6.63 4.46 -20.48
N LEU A 98 5.54 4.76 -19.77
CA LEU A 98 5.06 3.98 -18.63
C LEU A 98 3.63 3.51 -18.90
N ASN A 99 3.46 2.20 -18.85
CA ASN A 99 2.18 1.50 -19.01
C ASN A 99 1.93 0.66 -17.78
N ILE A 100 0.85 0.95 -17.05
CA ILE A 100 0.48 0.23 -15.83
C ILE A 100 -1.02 0.09 -15.82
N CYS A 101 -1.52 -1.10 -15.51
CA CYS A 101 -2.96 -1.36 -15.46
C CYS A 101 -3.55 -1.20 -14.06
N GLU A 102 -2.79 -1.56 -13.03
CA GLU A 102 -3.22 -1.45 -11.64
C GLU A 102 -1.98 -1.39 -10.74
N VAL A 103 -2.09 -0.66 -9.62
CA VAL A 103 -1.09 -0.60 -8.57
C VAL A 103 -1.78 -0.83 -7.24
N GLU A 104 -1.44 -1.93 -6.57
CA GLU A 104 -1.93 -2.24 -5.24
C GLU A 104 -0.80 -2.02 -4.23
N VAL A 105 -1.11 -1.30 -3.15
CA VAL A 105 -0.19 -1.07 -2.04
C VAL A 105 -0.85 -1.60 -0.78
N TYR A 106 -0.27 -2.65 -0.21
CA TYR A 106 -0.80 -3.32 0.97
C TYR A 106 -0.06 -2.90 2.22
N GLY A 107 -0.81 -2.56 3.26
CA GLY A 107 -0.26 -2.17 4.55
C GLY A 107 -1.33 -1.94 5.59
N GLU A 108 -0.88 -1.82 6.84
CA GLU A 108 -1.74 -1.57 8.00
C GLU A 108 -1.64 -0.10 8.44
N CYS A 109 -2.60 0.31 9.27
CA CYS A 109 -2.47 1.59 9.96
C CYS A 109 -1.31 1.55 10.96
N PRO A 110 -0.54 2.64 11.11
CA PRO A 110 0.39 2.79 12.21
C PRO A 110 -0.31 2.65 13.56
N THR A 111 0.42 2.19 14.57
CA THR A 111 -0.06 2.11 15.95
C THR A 111 -0.73 3.42 16.39
N GLY A 112 -1.88 3.32 17.06
CA GLY A 112 -2.67 4.48 17.48
C GLY A 112 -3.60 5.06 16.42
N THR A 113 -3.77 4.38 15.28
CA THR A 113 -4.73 4.77 14.25
C THR A 113 -5.55 3.57 13.76
N TRP A 114 -6.74 3.82 13.20
CA TRP A 114 -7.70 2.79 12.79
C TRP A 114 -8.48 3.13 11.52
N GLY A 115 -9.13 2.12 10.94
CA GLY A 115 -10.02 2.24 9.80
C GLY A 115 -9.33 2.53 8.46
N LEU A 116 -10.15 2.73 7.43
CA LEU A 116 -9.67 3.00 6.05
C LEU A 116 -8.93 4.32 5.92
N ALA A 117 -9.11 5.27 6.83
CA ALA A 117 -8.46 6.58 6.79
C ALA A 117 -7.25 6.72 7.74
N CYS A 118 -6.94 5.69 8.55
CA CYS A 118 -6.04 5.82 9.71
C CYS A 118 -6.38 7.01 10.60
N THR A 119 -7.63 7.08 11.03
CA THR A 119 -8.08 8.05 12.04
C THR A 119 -7.43 7.72 13.38
N ASN A 120 -7.05 8.74 14.15
CA ASN A 120 -6.47 8.55 15.47
C ASN A 120 -7.42 7.77 16.39
N CYS A 121 -6.87 6.91 17.24
CA CYS A 121 -7.59 6.29 18.35
C CYS A 121 -8.09 7.35 19.35
N SER A 122 -9.03 6.96 20.22
CA SER A 122 -9.46 7.80 21.35
C SER A 122 -8.27 8.17 22.25
N GLN A 123 -8.36 9.34 22.91
CA GLN A 123 -7.37 9.76 23.92
C GLN A 123 -7.31 8.81 25.12
N ASP A 124 -8.37 8.04 25.39
CA ASP A 124 -8.39 7.03 26.46
C ASP A 124 -7.47 5.83 26.16
N CYS A 125 -7.14 5.61 24.88
CA CYS A 125 -6.33 4.50 24.40
C CYS A 125 -5.55 4.88 23.13
N PRO A 126 -4.65 5.87 23.24
CA PRO A 126 -4.07 6.54 22.08
C PRO A 126 -3.22 5.61 21.21
N ASN A 127 -2.79 4.46 21.76
CA ASN A 127 -1.93 3.49 21.08
C ASN A 127 -2.65 2.16 20.76
N GLU A 128 -3.81 1.89 21.35
CA GLU A 128 -4.42 0.56 21.32
C GLU A 128 -5.94 0.64 21.19
N CYS A 129 -6.41 0.62 19.94
CA CYS A 129 -7.82 0.58 19.63
C CYS A 129 -8.13 -0.45 18.53
N HIS A 130 -9.39 -0.91 18.49
CA HIS A 130 -9.86 -1.86 17.49
C HIS A 130 -9.75 -1.27 16.09
N VAL A 131 -9.11 -2.02 15.19
CA VAL A 131 -8.82 -1.57 13.80
C VAL A 131 -10.07 -1.24 12.99
N GLU A 132 -11.23 -1.83 13.33
CA GLU A 132 -12.48 -1.65 12.58
C GLU A 132 -13.29 -0.44 13.03
N ASN A 133 -13.26 -0.10 14.31
CA ASN A 133 -14.21 0.88 14.90
C ASN A 133 -13.56 1.89 15.86
N GLY A 134 -12.25 1.81 16.09
CA GLY A 134 -11.50 2.77 16.89
C GLY A 134 -11.80 2.73 18.39
N ARG A 135 -12.61 1.79 18.87
CA ARG A 135 -12.89 1.64 20.30
C ARG A 135 -11.69 1.05 21.00
N CYS A 136 -11.43 1.51 22.22
CA CYS A 136 -10.37 0.95 23.05
C CYS A 136 -10.55 -0.55 23.21
N VAL A 137 -9.45 -1.30 23.07
CA VAL A 137 -9.44 -2.73 23.33
C VAL A 137 -9.61 -2.91 24.84
N LYS A 138 -10.81 -3.29 25.25
CA LYS A 138 -11.16 -3.47 26.67
C LYS A 138 -10.78 -4.88 27.11
N LEU A 139 -9.47 -5.18 27.17
CA LEU A 139 -8.94 -6.45 27.66
C LEU A 139 -8.76 -6.38 29.19
N CYS A 140 -9.86 -6.46 29.94
CA CYS A 140 -9.81 -6.64 31.38
C CYS A 140 -9.58 -8.13 31.72
N LEU A 141 -8.32 -8.60 31.69
CA LEU A 141 -7.99 -9.99 32.04
C LEU A 141 -8.35 -10.28 33.51
N GLY A 142 -9.46 -10.98 33.74
CA GLY A 142 -9.95 -11.33 35.08
C GLY A 142 -10.80 -10.24 35.76
N PHE A 143 -11.18 -9.19 35.03
CA PHE A 143 -11.99 -8.09 35.55
C PHE A 143 -13.19 -7.78 34.63
N THR A 144 -14.27 -7.24 35.18
CA THR A 144 -15.57 -7.09 34.49
C THR A 144 -15.92 -5.66 34.10
N ASN A 145 -15.19 -4.66 34.60
CA ASN A 145 -15.60 -3.25 34.47
C ASN A 145 -14.58 -2.35 33.71
N PRO A 146 -14.41 -2.54 32.40
CA PRO A 146 -13.61 -1.61 31.61
C PRO A 146 -14.27 -0.21 31.49
N PRO A 147 -13.53 0.90 31.61
CA PRO A 147 -12.06 0.99 31.47
C PRO A 147 -11.27 0.80 32.78
N SER A 148 -11.91 0.86 33.94
CA SER A 148 -11.23 0.82 35.24
C SER A 148 -10.56 -0.53 35.53
N CYS A 149 -11.13 -1.62 35.03
CA CYS A 149 -10.63 -3.00 35.21
C CYS A 149 -10.23 -3.31 36.67
N ASP A 150 -11.02 -2.88 37.66
CA ASP A 150 -10.76 -3.03 39.09
C ASP A 150 -11.80 -3.92 39.81
N GLN A 151 -12.92 -4.28 39.16
CA GLN A 151 -13.84 -5.32 39.64
C GLN A 151 -13.47 -6.69 39.08
N ARG A 152 -13.09 -7.64 39.95
CA ARG A 152 -12.80 -9.03 39.56
C ARG A 152 -14.07 -9.75 39.10
N MET A 153 -13.91 -10.70 38.17
CA MET A 153 -14.93 -11.69 37.80
C MET A 153 -15.33 -12.58 38.97
#